data_AF-A0A2E5SH98-F1
#
_entry.id   AF-A0A2E5SH98-F1
#
_cell.length_a   1.000
_cell.length_b   1.000
_cell.length_c   1.000
_cell.angle_alpha   90.00
_cell.angle_beta   90.00
_cell.angle_gamma   90.00
#
_symmetry.space_group_name_H-M   'P 1'
#
loop_
_entity.id
_entity.type
_entity.pdbx_description
1 polymer ?
#
loop_
_entity_poly.entity_id
_entity_poly.type
_entity_poly.pdbx_seq_one_letter_code
_entity_poly.pdbx_strand_id
1 'polypeptide(L)'
;MNKASQNTSKISQSTHKSIKALCSQSPFLIINTPCGVGKYKFNRIGYNNKDEIVLEYILVNDPRYANNNIIKHNIGQYYYLSAIQVLYAFNCMASS
;
A
#
# COMPACT_ATOMS: atom_id res chain seq x y z
N MET A 1 11.01 20.83 28.83
CA MET A 1 10.07 20.35 27.78
C MET A 1 10.89 19.89 26.58
N ASN A 2 10.76 18.62 26.21
CA ASN A 2 11.79 17.83 25.49
C ASN A 2 11.89 18.14 23.98
N LYS A 3 13.06 18.65 23.54
CA LYS A 3 13.43 18.86 22.13
C LYS A 3 13.41 17.58 21.27
N ALA A 4 13.56 16.40 21.88
CA ALA A 4 13.54 15.12 21.16
C ALA A 4 12.17 14.75 20.57
N SER A 5 11.07 15.17 21.20
CA SER A 5 9.70 14.83 20.78
C SER A 5 9.20 15.65 19.57
N GLN A 6 9.81 16.81 19.31
CA GLN A 6 9.44 17.67 18.18
C GLN A 6 10.12 17.26 16.85
N ASN A 7 11.23 16.51 16.90
CA ASN A 7 11.92 16.03 15.70
C ASN A 7 11.29 14.75 15.13
N THR A 8 10.83 13.83 15.98
CA THR A 8 10.16 12.59 15.54
C THR A 8 8.82 12.85 14.86
N SER A 9 8.06 13.85 15.31
CA SER A 9 6.78 14.25 14.69
C SER A 9 6.94 14.93 13.32
N LYS A 10 8.02 15.69 13.11
CA LYS A 10 8.35 16.28 11.81
C LYS A 10 8.83 15.24 10.80
N ILE A 11 9.61 14.26 11.25
CA ILE A 11 10.08 13.15 10.41
C ILE A 11 8.90 12.27 9.98
N SER A 12 7.97 11.93 10.89
CA SER A 12 6.80 11.12 10.54
C SER A 12 5.88 11.82 9.53
N GLN A 13 5.67 13.14 9.66
CA GLN A 13 4.90 13.93 8.70
C GLN A 13 5.57 14.03 7.33
N SER A 14 6.90 14.18 7.29
CA SER A 14 7.70 14.18 6.06
C SER A 14 7.58 12.84 5.32
N THR A 15 7.81 11.73 6.03
CA THR A 15 7.71 10.38 5.48
C THR A 15 6.31 10.08 4.94
N HIS A 16 5.26 10.50 5.66
CA HIS A 16 3.88 10.34 5.21
C HIS A 16 3.61 11.10 3.89
N LYS A 17 4.13 12.32 3.73
CA LYS A 17 4.01 13.09 2.48
C LYS A 17 4.71 12.38 1.31
N SER A 18 5.93 11.88 1.53
CA SER A 18 6.71 11.20 0.48
C SER A 18 6.05 9.89 0.03
N ILE A 19 5.60 9.06 0.97
CA ILE A 19 4.91 7.80 0.65
C ILE A 19 3.60 8.07 -0.09
N LYS A 20 2.82 9.05 0.37
CA LYS A 20 1.56 9.43 -0.29
C LYS A 20 1.80 9.92 -1.72
N ALA A 21 2.87 10.69 -1.95
CA ALA A 21 3.23 11.16 -3.28
C ALA A 21 3.59 9.99 -4.22
N LEU A 22 4.40 9.04 -3.75
CA LEU A 22 4.76 7.85 -4.51
C LEU A 22 3.53 7.02 -4.91
N CYS A 23 2.65 6.74 -3.94
CA CYS A 23 1.42 6.00 -4.20
C CYS A 23 0.42 6.76 -5.07
N SER A 24 0.53 8.09 -5.17
CA SER A 24 -0.29 8.89 -6.08
C SER A 24 0.25 8.85 -7.52
N GLN A 25 1.56 8.74 -7.70
CA GLN A 25 2.20 8.67 -9.02
C GLN A 25 2.00 7.31 -9.69
N SER A 26 2.11 6.22 -8.94
CA SER A 26 1.73 4.88 -9.41
C SER A 26 0.69 4.29 -8.47
N PRO A 27 -0.61 4.56 -8.73
CA PRO A 27 -1.67 4.14 -7.82
C PRO A 27 -2.04 2.68 -7.98
N PHE A 28 -1.48 1.94 -8.95
CA PHE A 28 -1.87 0.57 -9.22
C PHE A 28 -0.75 -0.43 -8.90
N LEU A 29 -1.12 -1.52 -8.24
CA LEU A 29 -0.28 -2.69 -8.05
C LEU A 29 -0.97 -3.91 -8.65
N ILE A 30 -0.18 -4.79 -9.25
CA ILE A 30 -0.61 -6.14 -9.63
C ILE A 30 -0.06 -7.10 -8.58
N ILE A 31 -0.95 -7.77 -7.87
CA ILE A 31 -0.58 -8.65 -6.75
C ILE A 31 -0.96 -10.08 -7.13
N ASN A 32 0.03 -10.97 -7.07
CA ASN A 32 -0.20 -12.40 -7.15
C ASN A 32 -0.58 -12.90 -5.75
N THR A 33 -1.83 -13.34 -5.60
CA THR A 33 -2.36 -13.89 -4.35
C THR A 33 -2.49 -15.42 -4.46
N PRO A 34 -2.61 -16.16 -3.35
CA PRO A 34 -2.82 -17.60 -3.40
C PRO A 34 -4.05 -18.05 -4.21
N CYS A 35 -5.04 -17.17 -4.40
CA CYS A 35 -6.27 -17.47 -5.14
C CYS A 35 -6.38 -16.74 -6.49
N GLY A 36 -5.29 -16.18 -6.99
CA GLY A 36 -5.20 -15.58 -8.33
C GLY A 36 -4.50 -14.22 -8.35
N VAL A 37 -4.42 -13.63 -9.54
CA VAL A 37 -3.79 -12.32 -9.75
C VAL A 37 -4.86 -11.23 -9.78
N GLY A 38 -4.68 -10.19 -8.97
CA GLY A 38 -5.59 -9.05 -8.88
C GLY A 38 -4.89 -7.73 -9.14
N LYS A 39 -5.62 -6.78 -9.73
CA LYS A 39 -5.20 -5.39 -9.83
C LYS A 39 -5.79 -4.59 -8.68
N TYR A 40 -4.94 -3.84 -8.00
CA TYR A 40 -5.27 -3.10 -6.79
C TYR A 40 -4.93 -1.63 -6.96
N LYS A 41 -5.83 -0.75 -6.50
CA LYS A 41 -5.64 0.71 -6.52
C LYS A 41 -5.38 1.22 -5.11
N PHE A 42 -4.36 2.04 -4.92
CA PHE A 42 -4.10 2.73 -3.67
C PHE A 42 -5.33 3.52 -3.22
N ASN A 43 -5.69 3.38 -1.94
CA ASN A 43 -6.80 4.10 -1.33
C ASN A 43 -6.33 5.11 -0.30
N ARG A 44 -5.64 4.65 0.75
CA ARG A 44 -5.20 5.51 1.85
C ARG A 44 -4.03 4.92 2.62
N ILE A 45 -3.40 5.78 3.42
CA ILE A 45 -2.44 5.41 4.45
C ILE A 45 -3.18 5.39 5.79
N GLY A 46 -2.92 4.39 6.60
CA GLY A 46 -3.39 4.26 7.98
C GLY A 46 -2.29 3.74 8.88
N TYR A 47 -2.68 3.41 10.12
CA TYR A 47 -1.81 2.85 11.14
C TYR A 47 -2.42 1.56 11.66
N ASN A 48 -1.60 0.54 11.93
CA ASN A 48 -2.06 -0.67 12.61
C ASN A 48 -2.02 -0.50 14.14
N ASN A 49 -2.39 -1.55 14.88
CA ASN A 49 -2.42 -1.54 16.34
C ASN A 49 -1.04 -1.39 17.02
N LYS A 50 0.04 -1.35 16.24
CA LYS A 50 1.42 -1.12 16.69
C LYS A 50 1.94 0.26 16.27
N ASP A 51 1.07 1.15 15.81
CA ASP A 51 1.39 2.47 15.25
C ASP A 51 2.33 2.42 14.02
N GLU A 52 2.33 1.31 13.29
CA GLU A 52 3.11 1.17 12.06
C GLU A 52 2.29 1.61 10.84
N ILE A 53 2.96 2.25 9.87
CA ILE A 53 2.34 2.71 8.62
C ILE A 53 1.87 1.50 7.79
N VAL A 54 0.59 1.51 7.44
CA VAL A 54 -0.04 0.54 6.54
C VAL A 54 -0.69 1.27 5.37
N LEU A 55 -0.52 0.72 4.17
CA LEU A 55 -1.13 1.21 2.96
C LEU A 55 -2.27 0.29 2.57
N GLU A 56 -3.47 0.87 2.46
CA GLU A 56 -4.68 0.18 2.04
C GLU A 56 -4.87 0.34 0.53
N TYR A 57 -5.11 -0.78 -0.14
CA TYR A 57 -5.43 -0.85 -1.56
C TYR A 57 -6.78 -1.52 -1.77
N ILE A 58 -7.52 -1.08 -2.79
CA ILE A 58 -8.83 -1.63 -3.17
C ILE A 58 -8.67 -2.47 -4.42
N LEU A 59 -9.23 -3.69 -4.40
CA LEU A 59 -9.33 -4.55 -5.57
C LEU A 59 -10.15 -3.85 -6.67
N VAL A 60 -9.55 -3.69 -7.84
CA VAL A 60 -10.17 -3.09 -9.02
C VAL A 60 -10.84 -4.19 -9.82
N ASN A 61 -12.09 -3.96 -10.22
CA ASN A 61 -12.74 -4.83 -11.19
C ASN A 61 -12.20 -4.53 -12.60
N ASP A 62 -11.05 -5.11 -12.93
CA ASP A 62 -10.43 -5.02 -14.25
C ASP A 62 -10.65 -6.36 -14.99
N PRO A 63 -11.32 -6.36 -16.15
CA PRO A 63 -11.73 -7.58 -16.85
C PRO A 63 -10.56 -8.42 -17.36
N ARG A 64 -9.35 -7.86 -17.40
CA ARG A 64 -8.12 -8.61 -17.72
C ARG A 64 -7.72 -9.60 -16.61
N TYR A 65 -8.30 -9.46 -15.41
CA TYR A 65 -8.02 -10.29 -14.25
C TYR A 65 -9.30 -11.06 -13.85
N ALA A 66 -9.45 -12.26 -14.40
CA ALA A 66 -10.66 -13.07 -14.24
C ALA A 66 -10.94 -13.53 -12.78
N ASN A 67 -9.94 -13.46 -11.90
CA ASN A 67 -10.03 -14.00 -10.55
C ASN A 67 -10.61 -13.00 -9.51
N ASN A 68 -11.05 -11.80 -9.92
CA ASN A 68 -11.52 -10.77 -8.98
C ASN A 68 -12.61 -11.27 -8.02
N ASN A 69 -13.57 -12.07 -8.51
CA ASN A 69 -14.66 -12.61 -7.68
C ASN A 69 -14.15 -13.62 -6.64
N ILE A 70 -13.21 -14.48 -7.04
CA ILE A 70 -12.60 -15.48 -6.16
C ILE A 70 -11.75 -14.78 -5.09
N ILE A 71 -10.93 -13.81 -5.51
CA ILE A 71 -10.13 -12.99 -4.62
C ILE A 71 -11.01 -12.25 -3.62
N LYS A 72 -12.07 -11.58 -4.09
CA LYS A 72 -12.99 -10.83 -3.23
C LYS A 72 -13.70 -11.73 -2.22
N HIS A 73 -14.08 -12.96 -2.63
CA HIS A 73 -14.73 -13.91 -1.74
C HIS A 73 -13.79 -14.45 -0.65
N ASN A 74 -12.54 -14.77 -0.99
CA ASN A 74 -11.61 -15.43 -0.08
C ASN A 74 -10.75 -14.46 0.77
N ILE A 75 -10.34 -13.33 0.20
CA ILE A 75 -9.42 -12.37 0.82
C ILE A 75 -10.14 -11.06 1.17
N GLY A 76 -11.19 -10.73 0.42
CA GLY A 76 -11.93 -9.48 0.58
C GLY A 76 -11.58 -8.43 -0.48
N GLN A 77 -12.19 -7.25 -0.33
CA GLN A 77 -12.03 -6.15 -1.26
C GLN A 77 -10.76 -5.31 -1.02
N TYR A 78 -10.23 -5.33 0.20
CA TYR A 78 -9.09 -4.51 0.60
C TYR A 78 -7.86 -5.38 0.78
N TYR A 79 -6.72 -4.84 0.40
CA TYR A 79 -5.41 -5.46 0.59
C TYR A 79 -4.49 -4.46 1.31
N TYR A 80 -3.79 -4.94 2.32
CA TYR A 80 -2.98 -4.11 3.21
C TYR A 80 -1.50 -4.47 3.07
N LEU A 81 -0.67 -3.46 2.83
CA LEU A 81 0.78 -3.61 2.71
C LEU A 81 1.48 -2.70 3.71
N SER A 82 2.60 -3.16 4.27
CA SER A 82 3.50 -2.28 5.01
C SER A 82 4.21 -1.31 4.06
N ALA A 83 4.70 -0.19 4.61
CA ALA A 83 5.53 0.75 3.83
C ALA A 83 6.75 0.06 3.19
N ILE A 84 7.36 -0.91 3.87
CA ILE A 84 8.50 -1.69 3.39
C ILE A 84 8.11 -2.54 2.18
N GLN A 85 6.99 -3.26 2.24
CA GLN A 85 6.52 -4.07 1.10
C GLN A 85 6.23 -3.22 -0.14
N VAL A 86 5.65 -2.03 0.06
CA VAL A 86 5.40 -1.08 -1.03
C VAL A 86 6.73 -0.59 -1.62
N LEU A 87 7.69 -0.18 -0.78
CA LEU A 87 9.01 0.24 -1.26
C LEU A 87 9.73 -0.86 -2.06
N TYR A 88 9.65 -2.11 -1.63
CA TYR A 88 10.20 -3.23 -2.39
C TYR A 88 9.53 -3.40 -3.76
N ALA A 89 8.19 -3.31 -3.82
CA ALA A 89 7.48 -3.38 -5.09
C ALA A 89 7.91 -2.27 -6.05
N PHE A 90 8.11 -1.04 -5.56
CA PHE A 90 8.59 0.09 -6.35
C PHE A 90 10.06 -0.01 -6.78
N ASN A 91 10.94 -0.47 -5.89
CA ASN A 91 12.35 -0.67 -6.24
C ASN A 91 12.54 -1.75 -7.30
N CYS A 92 11.76 -2.83 -7.23
CA CYS A 92 11.76 -3.86 -8.28
C CYS A 92 11.33 -3.25 -9.62
N MET A 93 10.29 -2.42 -9.65
CA MET A 93 9.84 -1.73 -10.87
C MET A 93 10.87 -0.73 -11.42
N ALA A 94 11.67 -0.09 -10.56
CA ALA A 94 12.71 0.84 -10.99
C ALA A 94 14.01 0.16 -11.44
N SER A 95 14.23 -1.09 -11.00
CA SER A 95 15.42 -1.89 -11.33
C SER A 95 15.20 -2.85 -12.51
N SER A 96 14.01 -2.83 -13.13
CA SER A 96 13.66 -3.64 -14.31
C SER A 96 13.47 -2.76 -15.55
#